data_AF-A0A812ZHQ2-F1
#
_entry.id   AF-A0A812ZHQ2-F1
#
_cell.length_a   1.000
_cell.length_b   1.000
_cell.length_c   1.000
_cell.angle_alpha   90.00
_cell.angle_beta   90.00
_cell.angle_gamma   90.00
#
_symmetry.space_group_name_H-M   'P 1'
#
loop_
_entity.id
_entity.type
_entity.pdbx_description
1 polymer ?
#
loop_
_entity_poly.entity_id
_entity_poly.type
_entity_poly.pdbx_seq_one_letter_code
_entity_poly.pdbx_strand_id
1 'polypeptide(L)'
;MMAAPGAFPSQMVSAPVLASPCSGYSQPQQCVLRAPGPVVISGAVQNLWRPAAPHGAPPRPGVQIQQAPFAAPSIPRPVSMPVQTPDLPPDLAVAMDLAKKSQSTKDGRDGAYRCFMESLEAWGFLAQLPLDAAGVLHVAAPFCHDFFEAPHLLPFLASRFLRPGGATALEVRGCDVREQSFWWGAWEKWAQHTFGGRIRLELKQQDLVLSAQPPSGLILAAHPEVTNGGPWLPILENVLRSRVKGARCVFATFFRQEAEAAAQICRSHGASCEIRENPFYAGRPADEVGTFHRFMVILAPAT
;
A
#
# COMPACT_ATOMS: atom_id res chain seq x y z
N MET A 1 28.35 55.92 -35.92
CA MET A 1 27.77 54.59 -36.22
C MET A 1 28.28 53.61 -35.17
N MET A 2 27.47 53.35 -34.14
CA MET A 2 27.77 52.41 -33.06
C MET A 2 26.89 51.18 -33.22
N ALA A 3 27.49 49.99 -33.16
CA ALA A 3 26.82 48.70 -33.18
C ALA A 3 26.53 48.26 -31.73
N ALA A 4 25.29 47.83 -31.47
CA ALA A 4 24.84 47.25 -30.21
C ALA A 4 24.87 45.70 -30.30
N PRO A 5 25.10 44.98 -29.20
CA PRO A 5 25.06 43.52 -29.17
C PRO A 5 23.62 42.99 -28.99
N GLY A 6 23.27 41.97 -29.77
CA GLY A 6 21.98 41.28 -29.71
C GLY A 6 21.88 40.32 -28.53
N ALA A 7 20.79 40.43 -27.78
CA ALA A 7 20.38 39.50 -26.75
C ALA A 7 19.52 38.37 -27.35
N PHE A 8 19.79 37.13 -26.94
CA PHE A 8 18.95 35.96 -27.19
C PHE A 8 17.78 35.91 -26.20
N PRO A 9 16.54 35.59 -26.62
CA PRO A 9 15.49 35.22 -25.68
C PRO A 9 15.54 33.70 -25.41
N SER A 10 15.78 33.33 -24.15
CA SER A 10 15.48 31.99 -23.63
C SER A 10 13.96 31.82 -23.54
N GLN A 11 13.39 30.98 -24.40
CA GLN A 11 12.03 30.48 -24.19
C GLN A 11 12.08 29.31 -23.20
N MET A 12 11.55 29.52 -22.00
CA MET A 12 11.14 28.44 -21.09
C MET A 12 9.87 27.81 -21.65
N VAL A 13 9.96 26.53 -22.01
CA VAL A 13 8.79 25.70 -22.30
C VAL A 13 8.27 25.16 -20.97
N SER A 14 7.18 25.74 -20.46
CA SER A 14 6.44 25.22 -19.31
C SER A 14 5.68 23.96 -19.73
N ALA A 15 5.98 22.84 -19.08
CA ALA A 15 5.17 21.62 -19.19
C ALA A 15 3.83 21.79 -18.45
N PRO A 16 2.71 21.28 -18.98
CA PRO A 16 1.41 21.39 -18.31
C PRO A 16 1.35 20.48 -17.09
N VAL A 17 1.04 21.07 -15.94
CA VAL A 17 0.62 20.37 -14.73
C VAL A 17 -0.81 19.86 -14.97
N LEU A 18 -0.96 18.53 -15.06
CA LEU A 18 -2.27 17.88 -15.05
C LEU A 18 -2.86 18.02 -13.64
N ALA A 19 -3.70 19.03 -13.45
CA ALA A 19 -4.58 19.14 -12.29
C ALA A 19 -5.73 18.14 -12.45
N SER A 20 -5.87 17.23 -11.49
CA SER A 20 -7.05 16.35 -11.38
C SER A 20 -8.23 17.17 -10.83
N PRO A 21 -9.39 17.21 -11.52
CA PRO A 21 -10.55 17.93 -11.02
C PRO A 21 -11.34 17.06 -10.03
N CYS A 22 -11.06 17.19 -8.73
CA CYS A 22 -11.97 16.75 -7.67
C CYS A 22 -12.92 17.91 -7.35
N SER A 23 -14.07 17.99 -8.03
CA SER A 23 -15.16 18.90 -7.63
C SER A 23 -16.49 18.41 -8.19
N GLY A 24 -17.38 17.96 -7.30
CA GLY A 24 -18.75 17.63 -7.68
C GLY A 24 -19.50 16.79 -6.65
N TYR A 25 -19.69 17.32 -5.43
CA TYR A 25 -20.76 16.85 -4.55
C TYR A 25 -21.50 18.04 -3.93
N SER A 26 -22.82 18.02 -4.11
CA SER A 26 -23.80 18.95 -3.60
C SER A 26 -23.97 18.81 -2.08
N GLN A 27 -24.33 19.91 -1.42
CA GLN A 27 -24.29 20.16 0.03
C GLN A 27 -24.81 19.03 0.96
N PRO A 28 -24.17 18.80 2.12
CA PRO A 28 -24.67 17.90 3.15
C PRO A 28 -25.70 18.58 4.08
N GLN A 29 -26.79 17.88 4.38
CA GLN A 29 -27.67 18.20 5.49
C GLN A 29 -26.94 17.97 6.83
N GLN A 30 -27.00 18.95 7.72
CA GLN A 30 -26.40 18.88 9.06
C GLN A 30 -27.12 17.85 9.93
N CYS A 31 -26.40 16.80 10.35
CA CYS A 31 -26.84 15.87 11.39
C CYS A 31 -26.16 16.27 12.71
N VAL A 32 -26.95 16.69 13.70
CA VAL A 32 -26.46 17.10 15.03
C VAL A 32 -26.36 15.86 15.92
N LEU A 33 -25.14 15.38 16.19
CA LEU A 33 -24.87 14.31 17.15
C LEU A 33 -24.54 14.90 18.53
N ARG A 34 -25.29 14.47 19.55
CA ARG A 34 -25.01 14.75 20.98
C ARG A 34 -23.84 13.89 21.48
N ALA A 35 -22.94 14.51 22.25
CA ALA A 35 -21.78 13.86 22.85
C ALA A 35 -22.15 12.94 24.04
N PRO A 36 -21.55 11.75 24.19
CA PRO A 36 -21.49 11.03 25.45
C PRO A 36 -20.25 11.42 26.27
N GLY A 37 -20.41 11.42 27.60
CA GLY A 37 -19.40 11.82 28.59
C GLY A 37 -18.22 10.84 28.75
N PRO A 38 -17.24 11.18 29.62
CA PRO A 38 -15.92 10.55 29.62
C PRO A 38 -15.91 9.18 30.31
N VAL A 39 -15.20 8.23 29.70
CA VAL A 39 -14.81 6.96 30.30
C VAL A 39 -13.29 6.98 30.50
N VAL A 40 -12.85 6.77 31.74
CA VAL A 40 -11.43 6.64 32.11
C VAL A 40 -11.05 5.17 32.08
N ILE A 41 -10.03 4.81 31.30
CA ILE A 41 -9.38 3.49 31.38
C ILE A 41 -7.87 3.72 31.53
N SER A 42 -7.33 3.26 32.65
CA SER A 42 -5.91 3.20 32.98
C SER A 42 -5.42 1.76 32.90
N GLY A 43 -4.24 1.53 32.32
CA GLY A 43 -3.62 0.21 32.29
C GLY A 43 -2.32 0.20 31.50
N ALA A 44 -1.20 0.32 32.21
CA ALA A 44 0.15 0.15 31.68
C ALA A 44 0.46 -1.34 31.49
N VAL A 45 1.10 -1.70 30.38
CA VAL A 45 1.81 -2.98 30.23
C VAL A 45 3.14 -2.73 29.53
N GLN A 46 4.22 -2.85 30.30
CA GLN A 46 5.57 -3.08 29.79
C GLN A 46 5.72 -4.57 29.48
N ASN A 47 6.40 -4.93 28.39
CA ASN A 47 7.15 -6.18 28.33
C ASN A 47 8.29 -6.10 27.30
N LEU A 48 9.49 -6.23 27.84
CA LEU A 48 10.77 -6.44 27.17
C LEU A 48 10.88 -7.89 26.72
N TRP A 49 11.22 -8.12 25.45
CA TRP A 49 11.73 -9.41 24.97
C TRP A 49 12.86 -9.18 23.97
N ARG A 50 14.07 -9.67 24.29
CA ARG A 50 15.21 -9.82 23.38
C ARG A 50 15.75 -11.26 23.51
N PRO A 51 15.85 -12.03 22.42
CA PRO A 51 16.68 -13.23 22.42
C PRO A 51 18.13 -12.89 22.07
N ALA A 52 19.05 -13.54 22.78
CA ALA A 52 20.49 -13.52 22.52
C ALA A 52 20.85 -14.27 21.23
N ALA A 53 21.84 -13.76 20.49
CA ALA A 53 22.40 -14.42 19.32
C ALA A 53 23.41 -15.52 19.74
N PRO A 54 23.43 -16.69 19.10
CA PRO A 54 24.44 -17.70 19.35
C PRO A 54 25.75 -17.40 18.61
N HIS A 55 26.86 -17.67 19.30
CA HIS A 55 28.23 -17.58 18.82
C HIS A 55 28.49 -18.49 17.60
N GLY A 56 29.00 -17.91 16.52
CA GLY A 56 29.45 -18.62 15.32
C GLY A 56 30.82 -19.30 15.51
N ALA A 57 30.90 -20.54 15.04
CA ALA A 57 32.12 -21.36 14.99
C ALA A 57 33.10 -20.88 13.90
N PRO A 58 34.41 -21.15 14.05
CA PRO A 58 35.42 -20.74 13.08
C PRO A 58 35.37 -21.55 11.77
N PRO A 59 35.80 -20.94 10.64
CA PRO A 59 35.78 -21.59 9.32
C PRO A 59 36.85 -22.67 9.18
N ARG A 60 36.51 -23.75 8.45
CA ARG A 60 37.44 -24.83 8.07
C ARG A 60 38.30 -24.42 6.86
N PRO A 61 39.58 -24.84 6.80
CA PRO A 61 40.46 -24.56 5.68
C PRO A 61 40.01 -25.32 4.42
N GLY A 62 39.92 -24.59 3.31
CA GLY A 62 39.57 -25.12 2.00
C GLY A 62 40.73 -25.87 1.35
N VAL A 63 40.42 -27.01 0.74
CA VAL A 63 41.34 -27.78 -0.11
C VAL A 63 41.35 -27.15 -1.51
N GLN A 64 42.49 -26.57 -1.91
CA GLN A 64 42.72 -26.12 -3.28
C GLN A 64 43.10 -27.33 -4.15
N ILE A 65 42.20 -27.72 -5.05
CA ILE A 65 42.51 -28.68 -6.11
C ILE A 65 42.99 -27.88 -7.32
N GLN A 66 44.28 -28.06 -7.63
CA GLN A 66 44.93 -27.44 -8.77
C GLN A 66 44.55 -28.22 -10.05
N GLN A 67 43.59 -27.71 -10.82
CA GLN A 67 43.23 -28.28 -12.11
C GLN A 67 44.14 -27.71 -13.21
N ALA A 68 44.78 -28.61 -13.97
CA ALA A 68 45.55 -28.26 -15.15
C ALA A 68 44.62 -27.81 -16.30
N PRO A 69 45.04 -26.84 -17.14
CA PRO A 69 44.23 -26.30 -18.22
C PRO A 69 44.16 -27.31 -19.38
N PHE A 70 43.00 -27.94 -19.56
CA PHE A 70 42.69 -28.64 -20.81
C PHE A 70 42.21 -27.62 -21.84
N ALA A 71 42.93 -27.51 -22.96
CA ALA A 71 42.50 -26.73 -24.11
C ALA A 71 41.27 -27.39 -24.76
N ALA A 72 40.09 -26.83 -24.49
CA ALA A 72 38.84 -27.31 -25.08
C ALA A 72 38.80 -27.00 -26.59
N PRO A 73 38.32 -27.93 -27.43
CA PRO A 73 38.14 -27.70 -28.86
C PRO A 73 37.14 -26.57 -29.10
N SER A 74 37.46 -25.71 -30.06
CA SER A 74 36.67 -24.54 -30.47
C SER A 74 35.33 -24.98 -31.05
N ILE A 75 34.28 -25.02 -30.21
CA ILE A 75 32.91 -25.25 -30.69
C ILE A 75 32.48 -24.00 -31.47
N PRO A 76 32.05 -24.12 -32.74
CA PRO A 76 31.56 -22.98 -33.51
C PRO A 76 30.39 -22.33 -32.78
N ARG A 77 30.49 -21.01 -32.57
CA ARG A 77 29.47 -20.24 -31.86
C ARG A 77 28.15 -20.38 -32.61
N PRO A 78 27.07 -20.87 -31.96
CA PRO A 78 25.76 -20.91 -32.60
C PRO A 78 25.38 -19.48 -33.00
N VAL A 79 24.98 -19.32 -34.25
CA VAL A 79 24.49 -18.04 -34.79
C VAL A 79 23.20 -17.73 -34.03
N SER A 80 23.26 -16.76 -33.11
CA SER A 80 22.10 -16.31 -32.35
C SER A 80 21.12 -15.62 -33.30
N MET A 81 20.08 -16.34 -33.70
CA MET A 81 18.91 -15.71 -34.31
C MET A 81 18.28 -14.77 -33.27
N PRO A 82 17.94 -13.52 -33.64
CA PRO A 82 17.25 -12.62 -32.72
C PRO A 82 15.92 -13.26 -32.33
N VAL A 83 15.79 -13.65 -31.06
CA VAL A 83 14.52 -14.10 -30.51
C VAL A 83 13.60 -12.88 -30.51
N GLN A 84 12.57 -12.89 -31.35
CA GLN A 84 11.49 -11.92 -31.25
C GLN A 84 10.78 -12.17 -29.92
N THR A 85 11.04 -11.31 -28.94
CA THR A 85 10.23 -11.26 -27.73
C THR A 85 8.82 -10.81 -28.13
N PRO A 86 7.77 -11.57 -27.83
CA PRO A 86 6.41 -11.16 -28.13
C PRO A 86 6.13 -9.81 -27.48
N ASP A 87 5.50 -8.91 -28.23
CA ASP A 87 5.15 -7.58 -27.75
C ASP A 87 4.22 -7.70 -26.53
N LEU A 88 4.56 -6.96 -25.47
CA LEU A 88 3.72 -6.90 -24.27
C LEU A 88 2.40 -6.19 -24.60
N PRO A 89 1.26 -6.64 -24.02
CA PRO A 89 0.02 -5.87 -24.08
C PRO A 89 0.24 -4.41 -23.67
N PRO A 90 -0.32 -3.41 -24.39
CA PRO A 90 -0.05 -2.00 -24.13
C PRO A 90 -0.35 -1.54 -22.71
N ASP A 91 -1.42 -2.05 -22.10
CA ASP A 91 -1.81 -1.73 -20.73
C ASP A 91 -0.84 -2.29 -19.69
N LEU A 92 -0.35 -3.51 -19.90
CA LEU A 92 0.71 -4.09 -19.07
C LEU A 92 2.00 -3.28 -19.17
N ALA A 93 2.40 -2.84 -20.36
CA ALA A 93 3.59 -2.01 -20.54
C ALA A 93 3.47 -0.68 -19.78
N VAL A 94 2.32 -0.01 -19.84
CA VAL A 94 2.05 1.22 -19.09
C VAL A 94 2.12 0.98 -17.58
N ALA A 95 1.49 -0.09 -17.07
CA ALA A 95 1.54 -0.42 -15.65
C ALA A 95 2.96 -0.73 -15.17
N MET A 96 3.77 -1.44 -15.96
CA MET A 96 5.17 -1.74 -15.65
C MET A 96 6.03 -0.47 -15.59
N ASP A 97 5.87 0.43 -16.55
CA ASP A 97 6.60 1.71 -16.57
C ASP A 97 6.21 2.59 -15.39
N LEU A 98 4.91 2.67 -15.07
CA LEU A 98 4.44 3.42 -13.92
C LEU A 98 4.93 2.80 -12.61
N ALA A 99 4.89 1.47 -12.47
CA ALA A 99 5.39 0.79 -11.29
C ALA A 99 6.89 1.04 -11.08
N LYS A 100 7.69 0.97 -12.15
CA LYS A 100 9.13 1.26 -12.11
C LYS A 100 9.40 2.72 -11.71
N LYS A 101 8.67 3.67 -12.30
CA LYS A 101 8.77 5.09 -11.96
C LYS A 101 8.40 5.35 -10.50
N SER A 102 7.31 4.77 -10.04
CA SER A 102 6.81 4.92 -8.67
C SER A 102 7.79 4.35 -7.64
N GLN A 103 8.32 3.15 -7.88
CA GLN A 103 9.33 2.52 -7.02
C GLN A 103 10.63 3.32 -6.89
N SER A 104 11.02 4.08 -7.91
CA SER A 104 12.23 4.92 -7.88
C SER A 104 12.02 6.32 -7.29
N THR A 105 10.77 6.79 -7.22
CA THR A 105 10.42 8.10 -6.65
C THR A 105 10.47 8.03 -5.13
N LYS A 106 11.33 8.83 -4.47
CA LYS A 106 11.53 8.78 -3.01
C LYS A 106 10.63 9.72 -2.20
N ASP A 107 10.17 10.80 -2.82
CA ASP A 107 9.46 11.89 -2.16
C ASP A 107 7.95 11.89 -2.47
N GLY A 108 7.23 12.83 -1.86
CA GLY A 108 5.79 13.04 -2.09
C GLY A 108 4.93 11.85 -1.64
N ARG A 109 3.88 11.56 -2.43
CA ARG A 109 2.91 10.50 -2.15
C ARG A 109 3.56 9.12 -1.99
N ASP A 110 4.43 8.76 -2.92
CA ASP A 110 5.07 7.43 -2.97
C ASP A 110 6.03 7.24 -1.78
N GLY A 111 6.75 8.31 -1.40
CA GLY A 111 7.53 8.37 -0.16
C GLY A 111 6.69 8.17 1.10
N ALA A 112 5.59 8.92 1.22
CA ALA A 112 4.69 8.82 2.36
C ALA A 112 4.06 7.42 2.48
N TYR A 113 3.66 6.81 1.35
CA TYR A 113 3.06 5.48 1.33
C TYR A 113 4.05 4.37 1.75
N ARG A 114 5.30 4.43 1.27
CA ARG A 114 6.33 3.48 1.75
C ARG A 114 6.58 3.61 3.24
N CYS A 115 6.73 4.84 3.74
CA CYS A 115 6.93 5.08 5.16
C CYS A 115 5.72 4.62 6.01
N PHE A 116 4.49 4.76 5.49
CA PHE A 116 3.29 4.19 6.09
C PHE A 116 3.41 2.67 6.26
N MET A 117 3.76 1.92 5.22
CA MET A 117 3.90 0.45 5.30
C MET A 117 5.04 0.02 6.23
N GLU A 118 6.19 0.68 6.13
CA GLU A 118 7.35 0.42 7.01
C GLU A 118 7.01 0.68 8.48
N SER A 119 6.22 1.72 8.75
CA SER A 119 5.76 2.04 10.10
C SER A 119 4.84 0.97 10.65
N LEU A 120 3.90 0.46 9.85
CA LEU A 120 3.04 -0.66 10.27
C LEU A 120 3.87 -1.91 10.63
N GLU A 121 4.90 -2.22 9.86
CA GLU A 121 5.82 -3.32 10.19
C GLU A 121 6.57 -3.04 11.50
N ALA A 122 7.17 -1.85 11.63
CA ALA A 122 7.94 -1.45 12.82
C ALA A 122 7.11 -1.45 14.11
N TRP A 123 5.81 -1.16 14.01
CA TRP A 123 4.88 -1.19 15.13
C TRP A 123 4.33 -2.58 15.46
N GLY A 124 4.76 -3.61 14.74
CA GLY A 124 4.28 -4.98 14.93
C GLY A 124 2.83 -5.18 14.48
N PHE A 125 2.24 -4.23 13.76
CA PHE A 125 0.85 -4.31 13.27
C PHE A 125 0.66 -5.52 12.35
N LEU A 126 1.68 -5.87 11.58
CA LEU A 126 1.69 -6.97 10.63
C LEU A 126 2.11 -8.32 11.26
N ALA A 127 2.22 -8.40 12.58
CA ALA A 127 2.54 -9.64 13.27
C ALA A 127 1.32 -10.55 13.40
N GLN A 128 1.52 -11.84 13.10
CA GLN A 128 0.54 -12.92 13.32
C GLN A 128 -0.82 -12.66 12.64
N LEU A 129 -0.80 -12.26 11.37
CA LEU A 129 -2.03 -12.15 10.59
C LEU A 129 -2.67 -13.52 10.38
N PRO A 130 -4.01 -13.63 10.45
CA PRO A 130 -4.69 -14.89 10.23
C PRO A 130 -4.57 -15.29 8.75
N LEU A 131 -4.14 -16.53 8.54
CA LEU A 131 -4.17 -17.21 7.24
C LEU A 131 -5.40 -18.12 7.19
N ASP A 132 -5.90 -18.39 5.99
CA ASP A 132 -6.93 -19.40 5.81
C ASP A 132 -6.38 -20.84 5.90
N ALA A 133 -7.25 -21.82 5.71
CA ALA A 133 -6.88 -23.24 5.76
C ALA A 133 -5.88 -23.67 4.67
N ALA A 134 -5.75 -22.90 3.58
CA ALA A 134 -4.78 -23.13 2.51
C ALA A 134 -3.46 -22.34 2.73
N GLY A 135 -3.35 -21.62 3.85
CA GLY A 135 -2.20 -20.76 4.15
C GLY A 135 -2.19 -19.45 3.35
N VAL A 136 -3.33 -19.03 2.79
CA VAL A 136 -3.45 -17.79 2.02
C VAL A 136 -3.79 -16.63 2.96
N LEU A 137 -3.08 -15.52 2.78
CA LEU A 137 -3.44 -14.25 3.42
C LEU A 137 -4.40 -13.47 2.52
N HIS A 138 -5.60 -13.22 3.03
CA HIS A 138 -6.61 -12.38 2.38
C HIS A 138 -6.45 -10.93 2.80
N VAL A 139 -6.23 -10.04 1.84
CA VAL A 139 -6.02 -8.60 2.02
C VAL A 139 -7.13 -7.81 1.33
N ALA A 140 -7.78 -6.91 2.06
CA ALA A 140 -8.76 -5.99 1.50
C ALA A 140 -8.18 -4.56 1.39
N ALA A 141 -8.48 -3.89 0.27
CA ALA A 141 -8.14 -2.50 0.00
C ALA A 141 -9.39 -1.72 -0.46
N PRO A 142 -10.29 -1.34 0.47
CA PRO A 142 -11.48 -0.58 0.12
C PRO A 142 -11.12 0.87 -0.30
N PHE A 143 -12.00 1.49 -1.09
CA PHE A 143 -11.86 2.85 -1.65
C PHE A 143 -10.57 3.01 -2.47
N CYS A 144 -10.23 1.99 -3.24
CA CYS A 144 -8.92 1.95 -3.89
C CYS A 144 -8.79 2.93 -5.06
N HIS A 145 -9.86 3.53 -5.57
CA HIS A 145 -9.87 4.34 -6.79
C HIS A 145 -9.05 3.66 -7.91
N ASP A 146 -8.02 4.32 -8.46
CA ASP A 146 -7.11 3.77 -9.50
C ASP A 146 -6.11 2.74 -8.97
N PHE A 147 -6.01 2.61 -7.64
CA PHE A 147 -5.11 1.74 -6.89
C PHE A 147 -3.63 1.96 -7.20
N PHE A 148 -3.20 3.21 -7.23
CA PHE A 148 -1.80 3.61 -7.44
C PHE A 148 -0.84 3.17 -6.32
N GLU A 149 -1.38 2.59 -5.25
CA GLU A 149 -0.64 1.96 -4.16
C GLU A 149 -0.07 0.60 -4.58
N ALA A 150 -0.64 -0.07 -5.59
CA ALA A 150 -0.27 -1.43 -5.99
C ALA A 150 1.24 -1.63 -6.24
N PRO A 151 1.96 -0.71 -6.94
CA PRO A 151 3.42 -0.79 -7.15
C PRO A 151 4.27 -0.85 -5.88
N HIS A 152 3.75 -0.39 -4.75
CA HIS A 152 4.43 -0.42 -3.47
C HIS A 152 3.87 -1.52 -2.57
N LEU A 153 2.55 -1.63 -2.52
CA LEU A 153 1.85 -2.57 -1.65
C LEU A 153 2.19 -4.02 -2.00
N LEU A 154 2.04 -4.41 -3.26
CA LEU A 154 2.21 -5.82 -3.62
C LEU A 154 3.65 -6.33 -3.40
N PRO A 155 4.72 -5.61 -3.82
CA PRO A 155 6.08 -6.02 -3.49
C PRO A 155 6.34 -6.06 -1.98
N PHE A 156 5.82 -5.10 -1.22
CA PHE A 156 5.97 -5.08 0.22
C PHE A 156 5.34 -6.32 0.87
N LEU A 157 4.07 -6.61 0.56
CA LEU A 157 3.37 -7.80 1.05
C LEU A 157 4.08 -9.09 0.61
N ALA A 158 4.50 -9.17 -0.65
CA ALA A 158 5.27 -10.30 -1.18
C ALA A 158 6.52 -10.53 -0.33
N SER A 159 7.33 -9.48 -0.19
CA SER A 159 8.58 -9.54 0.56
C SER A 159 8.35 -9.96 2.01
N ARG A 160 7.20 -9.60 2.61
CA ARG A 160 6.93 -9.83 4.03
C ARG A 160 6.35 -11.21 4.33
N PHE A 161 5.40 -11.65 3.51
CA PHE A 161 4.55 -12.81 3.82
C PHE A 161 4.87 -14.03 2.98
N LEU A 162 5.46 -13.87 1.79
CA LEU A 162 5.76 -14.98 0.88
C LEU A 162 7.14 -15.64 1.12
N ARG A 163 7.71 -15.45 2.32
CA ARG A 163 8.99 -16.02 2.80
C ARG A 163 8.82 -17.51 3.19
N PRO A 164 9.91 -18.28 3.32
CA PRO A 164 9.86 -19.63 3.90
C PRO A 164 9.17 -19.62 5.28
N GLY A 165 8.15 -20.48 5.45
CA GLY A 165 7.33 -20.53 6.68
C GLY A 165 6.27 -19.44 6.79
N GLY A 166 6.11 -18.58 5.78
CA GLY A 166 5.04 -17.59 5.68
C GLY A 166 3.80 -18.11 4.94
N ALA A 167 3.02 -17.18 4.38
CA ALA A 167 1.86 -17.47 3.56
C ALA A 167 2.26 -18.21 2.26
N THR A 168 1.40 -19.12 1.83
CA THR A 168 1.57 -19.86 0.56
C THR A 168 1.31 -18.95 -0.64
N ALA A 169 0.24 -18.14 -0.54
CA ALA A 169 -0.15 -17.13 -1.52
C ALA A 169 -0.78 -15.91 -0.84
N LEU A 170 -0.96 -14.84 -1.61
CA LEU A 170 -1.71 -13.64 -1.24
C LEU A 170 -2.92 -13.48 -2.15
N GLU A 171 -4.05 -13.13 -1.58
CA GLU A 171 -5.22 -12.66 -2.33
C GLU A 171 -5.54 -11.23 -1.92
N VAL A 172 -5.36 -10.29 -2.83
CA VAL A 172 -5.58 -8.86 -2.60
C VAL A 172 -6.84 -8.45 -3.35
N ARG A 173 -7.83 -7.93 -2.63
CA ARG A 173 -9.12 -7.49 -3.17
C ARG A 173 -9.30 -6.00 -2.94
N GLY A 174 -9.23 -5.23 -4.02
CA GLY A 174 -9.56 -3.80 -3.99
C GLY A 174 -10.98 -3.55 -4.48
N CYS A 175 -11.62 -2.52 -3.95
CA CYS A 175 -12.88 -2.07 -4.53
C CYS A 175 -13.11 -0.58 -4.35
N ASP A 176 -13.92 -0.03 -5.24
CA ASP A 176 -14.41 1.34 -5.18
C ASP A 176 -15.86 1.41 -5.69
N VAL A 177 -16.59 2.49 -5.35
CA VAL A 177 -17.95 2.71 -5.85
C VAL A 177 -17.96 3.05 -7.34
N ARG A 178 -16.85 3.60 -7.86
CA ARG A 178 -16.66 3.87 -9.29
C ARG A 178 -15.67 2.88 -9.91
N GLU A 179 -16.03 2.33 -11.05
CA GLU A 179 -15.14 1.47 -11.82
C GLU A 179 -13.98 2.27 -12.43
N GLN A 180 -12.76 1.71 -12.39
CA GLN A 180 -11.59 2.23 -13.10
C GLN A 180 -11.11 1.24 -14.15
N SER A 181 -11.85 1.18 -15.26
CA SER A 181 -11.72 0.12 -16.28
C SER A 181 -10.31 -0.05 -16.85
N PHE A 182 -9.56 1.04 -17.04
CA PHE A 182 -8.19 0.97 -17.52
C PHE A 182 -7.22 0.47 -16.45
N TRP A 183 -7.12 1.19 -15.33
CA TRP A 183 -6.09 0.92 -14.32
C TRP A 183 -6.27 -0.42 -13.63
N TRP A 184 -7.51 -0.85 -13.40
CA TRP A 184 -7.75 -2.13 -12.73
C TRP A 184 -7.24 -3.31 -13.54
N GLY A 185 -7.63 -3.41 -14.82
CA GLY A 185 -7.13 -4.46 -15.71
C GLY A 185 -5.61 -4.40 -15.91
N ALA A 186 -5.05 -3.19 -15.98
CA ALA A 186 -3.60 -2.99 -16.09
C ALA A 186 -2.85 -3.50 -14.84
N TRP A 187 -3.35 -3.19 -13.64
CA TRP A 187 -2.74 -3.66 -12.38
C TRP A 187 -2.89 -5.16 -12.16
N GLU A 188 -4.03 -5.75 -12.51
CA GLU A 188 -4.23 -7.20 -12.42
C GLU A 188 -3.27 -7.96 -13.34
N LYS A 189 -3.11 -7.51 -14.59
CA LYS A 189 -2.13 -8.07 -15.53
C LYS A 189 -0.70 -7.88 -15.04
N TRP A 190 -0.38 -6.70 -14.50
CA TRP A 190 0.94 -6.42 -13.93
C TRP A 190 1.25 -7.32 -12.73
N ALA A 191 0.29 -7.51 -11.82
CA ALA A 191 0.45 -8.39 -10.67
C ALA A 191 0.67 -9.85 -11.10
N GLN A 192 -0.16 -10.34 -12.04
CA GLN A 192 -0.03 -11.68 -12.61
C GLN A 192 1.32 -11.88 -13.32
N HIS A 193 1.79 -10.88 -14.07
CA HIS A 193 3.09 -10.93 -14.74
C HIS A 193 4.26 -10.92 -13.75
N THR A 194 4.19 -10.08 -12.72
CA THR A 194 5.30 -9.83 -11.77
C THR A 194 5.43 -10.92 -10.72
N PHE A 195 4.32 -11.42 -10.20
CA PHE A 195 4.29 -12.34 -9.06
C PHE A 195 3.83 -13.75 -9.43
N GLY A 196 3.45 -13.98 -10.69
CA GLY A 196 2.86 -15.24 -11.13
C GLY A 196 1.60 -15.57 -10.34
N GLY A 197 1.38 -16.87 -10.09
CA GLY A 197 0.23 -17.33 -9.31
C GLY A 197 0.33 -17.15 -7.79
N ARG A 198 1.39 -16.50 -7.27
CA ARG A 198 1.57 -16.33 -5.81
C ARG A 198 0.82 -15.13 -5.24
N ILE A 199 0.47 -14.16 -6.08
CA ILE A 199 -0.37 -13.02 -5.70
C ILE A 199 -1.49 -12.94 -6.72
N ARG A 200 -2.72 -13.06 -6.22
CA ARG A 200 -3.92 -12.76 -7.00
C ARG A 200 -4.42 -11.38 -6.61
N LEU A 201 -4.52 -10.48 -7.58
CA LEU A 201 -5.17 -9.19 -7.43
C LEU A 201 -6.55 -9.26 -8.09
N GLU A 202 -7.59 -8.82 -7.38
CA GLU A 202 -8.94 -8.62 -7.90
C GLU A 202 -9.40 -7.20 -7.56
N LEU A 203 -9.73 -6.42 -8.58
CA LEU A 203 -10.22 -5.05 -8.44
C LEU A 203 -11.61 -4.96 -9.06
N LYS A 204 -12.60 -4.51 -8.28
CA LYS A 204 -13.98 -4.48 -8.74
C LYS A 204 -14.77 -3.29 -8.22
N GLN A 205 -15.82 -2.96 -8.95
CA GLN A 205 -16.80 -2.00 -8.49
C GLN A 205 -17.62 -2.64 -7.39
N GLN A 206 -17.69 -1.99 -6.24
CA GLN A 206 -18.51 -2.43 -5.13
C GLN A 206 -18.98 -1.22 -4.32
N ASP A 207 -20.29 -1.13 -4.10
CA ASP A 207 -20.85 -0.17 -3.18
C ASP A 207 -20.76 -0.72 -1.74
N LEU A 208 -19.83 -0.14 -0.97
CA LEU A 208 -19.62 -0.49 0.43
C LEU A 208 -20.69 0.05 1.36
N VAL A 209 -21.65 0.85 0.89
CA VAL A 209 -22.88 1.12 1.65
C VAL A 209 -23.75 -0.13 1.71
N LEU A 210 -23.83 -0.87 0.59
CA LEU A 210 -24.76 -1.98 0.42
C LEU A 210 -24.20 -3.32 0.90
N SER A 211 -22.89 -3.52 0.75
CA SER A 211 -22.28 -4.83 1.01
C SER A 211 -20.85 -4.72 1.50
N ALA A 212 -20.49 -5.57 2.46
CA ALA A 212 -19.10 -5.73 2.91
C ALA A 212 -18.25 -6.47 1.87
N GLN A 213 -16.94 -6.21 1.84
CA GLN A 213 -16.00 -7.06 1.10
C GLN A 213 -15.93 -8.46 1.74
N PRO A 214 -15.45 -9.49 1.00
CA PRO A 214 -15.23 -10.80 1.59
C PRO A 214 -14.32 -10.78 2.84
N PRO A 215 -14.44 -11.77 3.73
CA PRO A 215 -13.62 -11.82 4.94
C PRO A 215 -12.12 -11.77 4.64
N SER A 216 -11.38 -10.93 5.39
CA SER A 216 -9.97 -10.63 5.17
C SER A 216 -9.20 -10.57 6.49
N GLY A 217 -7.94 -11.04 6.46
CA GLY A 217 -7.02 -11.03 7.60
C GLY A 217 -6.27 -9.71 7.76
N LEU A 218 -6.15 -8.95 6.68
CA LEU A 218 -5.57 -7.61 6.65
C LEU A 218 -6.48 -6.68 5.86
N ILE A 219 -6.75 -5.49 6.38
CA ILE A 219 -7.49 -4.44 5.69
C ILE A 219 -6.67 -3.16 5.71
N LEU A 220 -6.35 -2.64 4.53
CA LEU A 220 -5.61 -1.40 4.32
C LEU A 220 -6.55 -0.42 3.60
N ALA A 221 -7.27 0.39 4.36
CA ALA A 221 -8.24 1.33 3.83
C ALA A 221 -7.59 2.71 3.67
N ALA A 222 -7.22 3.07 2.44
CA ALA A 222 -6.66 4.38 2.15
C ALA A 222 -7.79 5.39 1.87
N HIS A 223 -7.64 6.60 2.39
CA HIS A 223 -8.43 7.78 2.04
C HIS A 223 -9.94 7.71 2.28
N PRO A 224 -10.42 7.30 3.47
CA PRO A 224 -11.81 7.53 3.80
C PRO A 224 -12.08 9.04 4.00
N GLU A 225 -12.95 9.62 3.19
CA GLU A 225 -13.31 11.06 3.25
C GLU A 225 -14.42 11.35 4.28
N VAL A 226 -14.28 10.81 5.49
CA VAL A 226 -15.33 10.78 6.52
C VAL A 226 -15.87 12.15 6.95
N THR A 227 -15.15 13.24 6.65
CA THR A 227 -15.55 14.62 6.97
C THR A 227 -16.18 15.37 5.79
N ASN A 228 -16.21 14.80 4.59
CA ASN A 228 -16.74 15.47 3.38
C ASN A 228 -18.22 15.13 3.09
N GLY A 229 -18.93 14.59 4.09
CA GLY A 229 -20.29 14.09 3.93
C GLY A 229 -20.33 12.71 3.25
N GLY A 230 -21.55 12.21 3.02
CA GLY A 230 -21.76 10.87 2.47
C GLY A 230 -22.01 9.78 3.52
N PRO A 231 -22.34 8.55 3.07
CA PRO A 231 -22.79 7.47 3.94
C PRO A 231 -21.62 6.71 4.60
N TRP A 232 -20.69 7.44 5.23
CA TRP A 232 -19.47 6.85 5.80
C TRP A 232 -19.70 5.89 6.96
N LEU A 233 -20.75 6.10 7.75
CA LEU A 233 -21.09 5.20 8.84
C LEU A 233 -21.35 3.77 8.35
N PRO A 234 -22.33 3.50 7.45
CA PRO A 234 -22.54 2.14 6.94
C PRO A 234 -21.37 1.61 6.11
N ILE A 235 -20.63 2.50 5.44
CA ILE A 235 -19.40 2.13 4.72
C ILE A 235 -18.35 1.54 5.69
N LEU A 236 -18.00 2.28 6.75
CA LEU A 236 -17.00 1.83 7.72
C LEU A 236 -17.51 0.63 8.51
N GLU A 237 -18.80 0.56 8.84
CA GLU A 237 -19.41 -0.65 9.40
C GLU A 237 -19.11 -1.87 8.51
N ASN A 238 -19.32 -1.75 7.20
CA ASN A 238 -19.07 -2.83 6.24
C ASN A 238 -17.60 -3.21 6.12
N VAL A 239 -16.69 -2.25 6.19
CA VAL A 239 -15.24 -2.53 6.29
C VAL A 239 -14.93 -3.31 7.57
N LEU A 240 -15.53 -2.95 8.71
CA LEU A 240 -15.31 -3.65 9.98
C LEU A 240 -15.88 -5.07 9.96
N ARG A 241 -17.00 -5.30 9.27
CA ARG A 241 -17.63 -6.63 9.09
C ARG A 241 -16.77 -7.57 8.24
N SER A 242 -15.92 -7.05 7.36
CA SER A 242 -14.98 -7.85 6.56
C SER A 242 -13.81 -8.44 7.37
N ARG A 243 -13.66 -8.10 8.65
CA ARG A 243 -12.55 -8.61 9.48
C ARG A 243 -12.84 -10.04 9.98
N VAL A 244 -11.96 -10.98 9.67
CA VAL A 244 -11.96 -12.28 10.37
C VAL A 244 -11.40 -12.14 11.79
N LYS A 245 -11.60 -13.13 12.64
CA LYS A 245 -10.99 -13.17 13.97
C LYS A 245 -9.46 -13.04 13.88
N GLY A 246 -8.88 -12.16 14.70
CA GLY A 246 -7.46 -11.81 14.67
C GLY A 246 -7.04 -10.86 13.55
N ALA A 247 -7.95 -10.46 12.66
CA ALA A 247 -7.63 -9.58 11.54
C ALA A 247 -7.19 -8.20 12.02
N ARG A 248 -6.35 -7.56 11.19
CA ARG A 248 -5.82 -6.21 11.40
C ARG A 248 -6.44 -5.26 10.40
N CYS A 249 -6.79 -4.06 10.85
CA CYS A 249 -7.37 -3.02 10.00
C CYS A 249 -6.72 -1.68 10.33
N VAL A 250 -6.37 -0.94 9.29
CA VAL A 250 -5.87 0.41 9.39
C VAL A 250 -6.55 1.29 8.36
N PHE A 251 -6.95 2.49 8.80
CA PHE A 251 -7.38 3.55 7.90
C PHE A 251 -6.27 4.59 7.79
N ALA A 252 -5.90 4.97 6.57
CA ALA A 252 -4.93 6.04 6.34
C ALA A 252 -5.65 7.29 5.84
N THR A 253 -5.55 8.40 6.58
CA THR A 253 -6.23 9.66 6.26
C THR A 253 -5.24 10.78 5.97
N PHE A 254 -5.73 11.88 5.39
CA PHE A 254 -4.89 13.06 5.12
C PHE A 254 -4.83 13.96 6.35
N PHE A 255 -5.97 14.16 6.99
CA PHE A 255 -6.10 15.11 8.08
C PHE A 255 -6.39 14.43 9.42
N ARG A 256 -5.96 15.09 10.50
CA ARG A 256 -6.18 14.59 11.87
C ARG A 256 -7.68 14.48 12.19
N GLN A 257 -8.47 15.47 11.77
CA GLN A 257 -9.92 15.47 11.95
C GLN A 257 -10.61 14.29 11.25
N GLU A 258 -10.11 13.87 10.07
CA GLU A 258 -10.60 12.66 9.39
C GLU A 258 -10.24 11.40 10.19
N ALA A 259 -9.02 11.31 10.71
CA ALA A 259 -8.60 10.18 11.54
C ALA A 259 -9.46 10.08 12.81
N GLU A 260 -9.75 11.22 13.45
CA GLU A 260 -10.59 11.29 14.64
C GLU A 260 -12.04 10.88 14.35
N ALA A 261 -12.61 11.36 13.24
CA ALA A 261 -13.96 10.98 12.81
C ALA A 261 -14.05 9.50 12.46
N ALA A 262 -13.09 8.95 11.71
CA ALA A 262 -13.03 7.52 11.38
C ALA A 262 -12.88 6.67 12.65
N ALA A 263 -11.98 7.04 13.56
CA ALA A 263 -11.81 6.36 14.84
C ALA A 263 -13.09 6.40 15.69
N GLN A 264 -13.82 7.52 15.69
CA GLN A 264 -15.08 7.64 16.42
C GLN A 264 -16.14 6.69 15.88
N ILE A 265 -16.30 6.60 14.55
CA ILE A 265 -17.20 5.62 13.92
C ILE A 265 -16.77 4.20 14.28
N CYS A 266 -15.49 3.86 14.16
CA CYS A 266 -15.01 2.52 14.51
C CYS A 266 -15.27 2.16 15.99
N ARG A 267 -15.08 3.11 16.91
CA ARG A 267 -15.37 2.92 18.34
C ARG A 267 -16.87 2.74 18.61
N SER A 268 -17.76 3.41 17.87
CA SER A 268 -19.21 3.18 18.03
C SER A 268 -19.64 1.77 17.59
N HIS A 269 -18.80 1.08 16.81
CA HIS A 269 -18.95 -0.34 16.46
C HIS A 269 -18.09 -1.27 17.33
N GLY A 270 -17.65 -0.80 18.51
CA GLY A 270 -16.92 -1.61 19.50
C GLY A 270 -15.44 -1.86 19.18
N ALA A 271 -14.87 -1.24 18.14
CA ALA A 271 -13.45 -1.39 17.83
C ALA A 271 -12.59 -0.49 18.74
N SER A 272 -11.53 -1.04 19.33
CA SER A 272 -10.48 -0.23 19.93
C SER A 272 -9.58 0.37 18.85
N CYS A 273 -9.31 1.67 18.93
CA CYS A 273 -8.62 2.44 17.90
C CYS A 273 -7.52 3.32 18.50
N GLU A 274 -6.33 3.26 17.91
CA GLU A 274 -5.19 4.13 18.17
C GLU A 274 -4.93 5.02 16.94
N ILE A 275 -4.63 6.30 17.13
CA ILE A 275 -4.25 7.19 16.02
C ILE A 275 -2.75 7.45 16.10
N ARG A 276 -2.02 7.16 15.02
CA ARG A 276 -0.60 7.49 14.88
C ARG A 276 -0.37 8.41 13.69
N GLU A 277 0.68 9.21 13.76
CA GLU A 277 1.14 10.03 12.63
C GLU A 277 2.27 9.31 11.90
N ASN A 278 2.31 9.46 10.57
CA ASN A 278 3.29 8.87 9.69
C ASN A 278 4.62 9.60 9.87
N PRO A 279 5.70 8.89 10.27
CA PRO A 279 7.00 9.49 10.50
C PRO A 279 7.57 10.27 9.30
N PHE A 280 7.09 10.02 8.08
CA PHE A 280 7.41 10.83 6.89
C PHE A 280 7.13 12.33 7.07
N TYR A 281 6.14 12.67 7.89
CA TYR A 281 5.74 14.04 8.20
C TYR A 281 6.32 14.56 9.53
N ALA A 282 7.24 13.83 10.16
CA ALA A 282 7.86 14.27 11.40
C ALA A 282 8.51 15.66 11.24
N GLY A 283 8.13 16.60 12.10
CA GLY A 283 8.62 17.98 12.06
C GLY A 283 7.97 18.89 11.02
N ARG A 284 7.00 18.39 10.23
CA ARG A 284 6.28 19.20 9.24
C ARG A 284 5.01 19.84 9.82
N PRO A 285 4.60 21.05 9.36
CA PRO A 285 3.40 21.72 9.83
C PRO A 285 2.13 20.87 9.66
N ALA A 286 1.17 20.99 10.58
CA ALA A 286 -0.07 20.22 10.55
C ALA A 286 -0.98 20.56 9.35
N ASP A 287 -0.85 21.77 8.82
CA ASP A 287 -1.61 22.37 7.73
C ASP A 287 -0.88 22.33 6.38
N GLU A 288 0.22 21.57 6.27
CA GLU A 288 0.92 21.38 5.00
C GLU A 288 -0.03 20.80 3.93
N VAL A 289 -0.12 21.49 2.79
CA VAL A 289 -0.92 21.04 1.65
C VAL A 289 -0.26 19.83 0.99
N GLY A 290 -1.05 18.84 0.56
CA GLY A 290 -0.53 17.67 -0.14
C GLY A 290 0.02 16.58 0.79
N THR A 291 -0.52 16.47 2.01
CA THR A 291 -0.25 15.33 2.88
C THR A 291 -0.97 14.08 2.35
N PHE A 292 -0.26 12.95 2.26
CA PHE A 292 -0.77 11.65 1.84
C PHE A 292 -0.55 10.65 2.97
N HIS A 293 -1.57 9.90 3.38
CA HIS A 293 -1.43 8.85 4.41
C HIS A 293 -0.76 9.35 5.70
N ARG A 294 -1.08 10.59 6.12
CA ARG A 294 -0.39 11.24 7.24
C ARG A 294 -0.82 10.67 8.57
N PHE A 295 -2.10 10.36 8.74
CA PHE A 295 -2.61 9.79 9.99
C PHE A 295 -3.12 8.38 9.75
N MET A 296 -2.82 7.49 10.68
CA MET A 296 -3.24 6.09 10.67
C MET A 296 -4.16 5.84 11.85
N VAL A 297 -5.38 5.42 11.57
CA VAL A 297 -6.30 4.87 12.57
C VAL A 297 -6.08 3.36 12.60
N ILE A 298 -5.35 2.91 13.61
CA ILE A 298 -4.96 1.52 13.81
C ILE A 298 -5.99 0.85 14.71
N LEU A 299 -6.60 -0.22 14.23
CA LEU A 299 -7.57 -0.98 15.00
C LEU A 299 -6.90 -2.15 15.71
N ALA A 300 -7.31 -2.38 16.95
CA ALA A 300 -6.99 -3.60 17.68
C ALA A 300 -7.45 -4.84 16.89
N PRO A 301 -6.83 -6.02 17.12
CA PRO A 301 -7.20 -7.22 16.38
C PRO A 301 -8.66 -7.58 16.69
N ALA A 302 -9.39 -8.04 15.68
CA ALA A 302 -10.78 -8.46 15.86
C ALA A 302 -10.85 -9.64 16.85
N THR A 303 -11.75 -9.53 17.84
CA THR A 303 -11.95 -10.52 18.91
C THR A 303 -12.79 -11.71 18.46
#